data_AF-A0AAW3YLW6-F1
#
_entry.id   AF-A0AAW3YLW6-F1
#
_cell.length_a   1.000
_cell.length_b   1.000
_cell.length_c   1.000
_cell.angle_alpha   90.00
_cell.angle_beta   90.00
_cell.angle_gamma   90.00
#
_symmetry.space_group_name_H-M   'P 1'
#
loop_
_entity.id
_entity.type
_entity.pdbx_description
1 polymer ?
#
loop_
_entity_poly.entity_id
_entity_poly.type
_entity_poly.pdbx_seq_one_letter_code
_entity_poly.pdbx_strand_id
1 'polypeptide(L)'
;IDFYLSNKRDAKAAKYFLKKALASCHATKPRVITADGDKAYPVAIRELKEEKCIPHGMPLRVKKYLNNIIEQDHRFIKKRIRNMLGLKSLQTA
;
A
#
# COMPACT_ATOMS: atom_id res chain seq x y z
N ILE A 1 -0.39 7.20 8.43
CA ILE A 1 0.38 6.52 7.37
C ILE A 1 0.51 5.08 7.81
N ASP A 2 -0.08 4.16 7.07
CA ASP A 2 0.02 2.73 7.31
C ASP A 2 1.09 2.13 6.41
N PHE A 3 1.82 1.12 6.91
CA PHE A 3 2.78 0.35 6.12
C PHE A 3 2.57 -1.14 6.37
N TYR A 4 2.95 -1.95 5.39
CA TYR A 4 2.92 -3.40 5.50
C TYR A 4 4.29 -3.96 5.12
N LEU A 5 4.85 -4.77 6.01
CA LEU A 5 6.16 -5.36 5.82
C LEU A 5 6.01 -6.77 5.25
N SER A 6 6.62 -6.99 4.10
CA SER A 6 6.68 -8.31 3.46
C SER A 6 8.10 -8.60 3.01
N ASN A 7 8.48 -9.88 3.09
CA ASN A 7 9.76 -10.36 2.55
C ASN A 7 9.85 -10.21 1.03
N LYS A 8 8.71 -10.29 0.35
CA LYS A 8 8.62 -10.22 -1.11
C LYS A 8 7.63 -9.13 -1.50
N ARG A 9 7.96 -8.37 -2.54
CA ARG A 9 7.01 -7.46 -3.21
C ARG A 9 6.16 -8.29 -4.16
N ASP A 10 5.18 -8.99 -3.62
CA ASP A 10 4.25 -9.81 -4.37
C ASP A 10 2.84 -9.21 -4.40
N ALA A 11 2.03 -9.66 -5.38
CA ALA A 11 0.65 -9.21 -5.52
C ALA A 11 -0.20 -9.57 -4.29
N LYS A 12 0.13 -10.69 -3.62
CA LYS A 12 -0.54 -11.13 -2.40
C LYS A 12 -0.33 -10.13 -1.25
N ALA A 13 0.90 -9.70 -0.99
CA ALA A 13 1.19 -8.67 0.01
C ALA A 13 0.50 -7.35 -0.32
N ALA A 14 0.57 -6.91 -1.58
CA ALA A 14 -0.09 -5.68 -2.02
C ALA A 14 -1.62 -5.74 -1.79
N LYS A 15 -2.24 -6.89 -2.08
CA LYS A 15 -3.66 -7.15 -1.83
C LYS A 15 -4.01 -7.10 -0.35
N TYR A 16 -3.24 -7.79 0.51
CA TYR A 16 -3.46 -7.77 1.96
C TYR A 16 -3.35 -6.35 2.51
N PHE A 17 -2.33 -5.60 2.10
CA PHE A 17 -2.16 -4.21 2.50
C PHE A 17 -3.35 -3.34 2.10
N LEU A 18 -3.77 -3.41 0.83
CA LEU A 18 -4.91 -2.64 0.34
C LEU A 18 -6.20 -3.01 1.08
N LYS A 19 -6.43 -4.30 1.35
CA LYS A 19 -7.60 -4.76 2.10
C LYS A 19 -7.60 -4.24 3.53
N LYS A 20 -6.45 -4.28 4.21
CA LYS A 20 -6.28 -3.73 5.56
C LYS A 20 -6.46 -2.21 5.57
N ALA A 21 -5.90 -1.51 4.59
CA ALA A 21 -6.02 -0.06 4.46
C ALA A 21 -7.48 0.36 4.21
N LEU A 22 -8.22 -0.36 3.36
CA LEU A 22 -9.64 -0.10 3.10
C LEU A 22 -10.57 -0.48 4.26
N ALA A 23 -10.16 -1.43 5.10
CA ALA A 23 -10.90 -1.85 6.28
C ALA A 23 -10.61 -0.98 7.52
N SER A 24 -9.60 -0.10 7.47
CA SER A 24 -9.26 0.80 8.57
C SER A 24 -10.43 1.74 8.87
N CYS A 25 -10.72 1.98 10.16
CA CYS A 25 -11.85 2.80 10.61
C CYS A 25 -11.81 4.26 10.12
N HIS A 26 -10.63 4.75 9.73
CA HIS A 26 -10.43 6.09 9.19
C HIS A 26 -10.45 6.13 7.65
N ALA A 27 -10.59 4.98 6.98
CA ALA A 27 -10.54 4.89 5.53
C ALA A 27 -11.91 5.21 4.92
N THR A 28 -12.00 6.39 4.29
CA THR A 28 -13.10 6.68 3.37
C THR A 28 -12.85 5.90 2.08
N LYS A 29 -13.91 5.35 1.47
CA LYS A 29 -13.82 4.68 0.15
C LYS A 29 -13.17 5.66 -0.85
N PRO A 30 -11.95 5.38 -1.36
CA PRO A 30 -11.29 6.30 -2.24
C PRO A 30 -12.06 6.42 -3.57
N ARG A 31 -11.87 7.52 -4.28
CA ARG A 31 -12.34 7.63 -5.68
C ARG A 31 -11.31 7.07 -6.68
N VAL A 32 -10.03 7.18 -6.35
CA VAL A 32 -8.88 6.80 -7.19
C VAL A 32 -7.78 6.26 -6.28
N ILE A 33 -7.10 5.19 -6.68
CA ILE A 33 -5.88 4.71 -6.00
C ILE A 33 -4.67 5.17 -6.80
N THR A 34 -3.70 5.78 -6.12
CA THR A 34 -2.40 6.10 -6.70
C THR A 34 -1.36 5.10 -6.21
N ALA A 35 -0.61 4.50 -7.12
CA ALA A 35 0.45 3.54 -6.79
C ALA A 35 1.76 3.90 -7.51
N ASP A 36 2.89 3.36 -7.01
CA ASP A 36 4.08 3.24 -7.85
C ASP A 36 3.76 2.29 -9.01
N GLY A 37 4.48 2.44 -10.12
CA GLY A 37 4.30 1.59 -11.29
C GLY A 37 4.74 0.13 -11.09
N ASP A 38 4.71 -0.39 -9.85
CA ASP A 38 5.03 -1.77 -9.55
C ASP A 38 3.97 -2.71 -10.16
N LYS A 39 4.44 -3.83 -10.71
CA LYS A 39 3.61 -4.84 -11.38
C LYS A 39 2.67 -5.57 -10.42
N ALA A 40 2.95 -5.55 -9.11
CA ALA A 40 2.15 -6.21 -8.10
C ALA A 40 0.77 -5.53 -7.89
N TYR A 41 0.70 -4.20 -7.99
CA TYR A 41 -0.53 -3.44 -7.72
C TYR A 41 -1.66 -3.67 -8.72
N PRO A 42 -1.42 -3.67 -10.05
CA PRO A 42 -2.48 -3.99 -11.02
C PRO A 42 -3.11 -5.37 -10.80
N VAL A 43 -2.29 -6.38 -10.46
CA VAL A 43 -2.76 -7.74 -10.18
C VAL A 43 -3.61 -7.76 -8.91
N ALA A 44 -3.11 -7.15 -7.82
CA ALA A 44 -3.83 -7.06 -6.56
C ALA A 44 -5.18 -6.32 -6.69
N ILE A 45 -5.21 -5.22 -7.45
CA ILE A 45 -6.44 -4.43 -7.66
C ILE A 45 -7.45 -5.22 -8.49
N ARG A 46 -7.02 -5.97 -9.50
CA ARG A 46 -7.92 -6.84 -10.28
C ARG A 46 -8.61 -7.87 -9.38
N GLU A 47 -7.83 -8.57 -8.56
CA GLU A 47 -8.38 -9.54 -7.60
C GLU A 47 -9.33 -8.88 -6.58
N LEU A 48 -9.02 -7.68 -6.10
CA LEU A 48 -9.90 -6.95 -5.18
C LEU A 48 -11.21 -6.47 -5.83
N LYS A 49 -11.20 -6.21 -7.14
CA LYS A 49 -12.41 -5.92 -7.91
C LYS A 49 -13.27 -7.17 -8.07
N GLU A 50 -12.66 -8.32 -8.35
CA GLU A 50 -13.35 -9.62 -8.43
C GLU A 50 -13.98 -10.01 -7.08
N GLU A 51 -13.27 -9.77 -5.97
CA GLU A 51 -13.76 -9.96 -4.59
C GLU A 51 -14.82 -8.94 -4.16
N LYS A 52 -15.20 -7.99 -5.02
CA LYS A 52 -16.13 -6.87 -4.73
C LYS A 52 -15.69 -6.00 -3.54
N CYS A 53 -14.41 -6.04 -3.16
CA CYS A 53 -13.84 -5.18 -2.11
C CYS A 53 -13.70 -3.72 -2.59
N ILE A 54 -13.53 -3.53 -3.91
CA ILE A 54 -13.36 -2.23 -4.55
C ILE A 54 -14.34 -2.12 -5.74
N PRO A 55 -14.93 -0.93 -6.02
CA PRO A 55 -15.75 -0.74 -7.21
C PRO A 55 -14.97 -0.99 -8.51
N HIS A 56 -15.60 -1.66 -9.48
CA HIS A 56 -14.99 -1.92 -10.79
C HIS A 56 -14.56 -0.64 -11.52
N GLY A 57 -15.34 0.43 -11.37
CA GLY A 57 -15.08 1.75 -11.95
C GLY A 57 -13.97 2.55 -11.29
N MET A 58 -13.33 2.06 -10.22
CA MET A 58 -12.21 2.76 -9.59
C MET A 58 -10.96 2.67 -10.48
N PRO A 59 -10.38 3.81 -10.92
CA PRO A 59 -9.16 3.81 -11.71
C PRO A 59 -7.92 3.70 -10.82
N LEU A 60 -6.91 3.01 -11.36
CA LEU A 60 -5.55 3.04 -10.85
C LEU A 60 -4.78 4.14 -11.58
N ARG A 61 -4.16 5.05 -10.82
CA ARG A 61 -3.34 6.13 -11.34
C ARG A 61 -1.88 5.89 -10.98
N VAL A 62 -1.00 5.97 -11.97
CA VAL A 62 0.45 5.94 -11.75
C VAL A 62 0.99 7.32 -12.09
N LYS A 63 1.40 8.11 -11.10
CA LYS A 63 2.04 9.42 -11.32
C LYS A 63 3.22 9.61 -10.37
N LYS A 64 4.42 9.76 -10.94
CA LYS A 64 5.68 9.90 -10.21
C LYS A 64 5.67 11.00 -9.16
N TYR A 65 5.15 12.19 -9.49
CA TYR A 65 5.16 13.31 -8.55
C TYR A 65 4.23 13.10 -7.34
N LEU A 66 3.11 12.39 -7.50
CA LEU A 66 2.22 12.07 -6.38
C LEU A 66 2.87 11.04 -5.47
N ASN A 67 3.60 10.08 -6.06
CA ASN A 67 4.40 9.16 -5.29
C ASN A 67 5.50 9.86 -4.50
N ASN A 68 6.10 10.93 -5.01
CA ASN A 68 7.10 11.68 -4.25
C ASN A 68 6.52 12.26 -2.94
N ILE A 69 5.24 12.64 -2.90
CA ILE A 69 4.56 13.12 -1.69
C ILE A 69 4.42 11.97 -0.69
N ILE A 70 3.95 10.81 -1.14
CA ILE A 70 3.82 9.61 -0.30
C ILE A 70 5.20 9.17 0.24
N GLU A 71 6.23 9.23 -0.60
CA GLU A 71 7.61 8.92 -0.20
C GLU A 71 8.20 9.92 0.80
N GLN A 72 7.76 11.18 0.75
CA GLN A 72 8.11 12.19 1.75
C GLN A 72 7.46 11.89 3.10
N ASP A 73 6.17 11.56 3.10
CA ASP A 73 5.41 11.14 4.27
C ASP A 73 6.08 9.93 4.97
N HIS A 74 6.62 9.00 4.19
CA HIS A 74 7.35 7.84 4.71
C HIS A 74 8.70 8.19 5.38
N ARG A 75 9.26 9.41 5.19
CA ARG A 75 10.60 9.75 5.71
C ARG A 75 10.69 9.67 7.22
N PHE A 76 9.64 10.05 7.95
CA PHE A 76 9.64 10.00 9.41
C PHE A 76 9.76 8.57 9.92
N ILE A 77 8.96 7.65 9.35
CA ILE A 77 8.96 6.23 9.71
C ILE A 77 10.32 5.61 9.33
N LYS A 78 10.80 5.86 8.11
CA LYS A 78 12.11 5.37 7.64
C LYS A 78 13.27 5.87 8.52
N LYS A 79 13.24 7.14 8.95
CA LYS A 79 14.24 7.71 9.85
C LYS A 79 14.25 7.00 11.20
N ARG A 80 13.08 6.75 11.78
CA ARG A 80 12.96 6.02 13.07
C ARG A 80 13.47 4.59 12.96
N ILE A 81 13.08 3.86 11.92
CA ILE A 81 13.52 2.48 11.68
C ILE A 81 15.05 2.42 11.51
N ARG A 82 15.64 3.35 10.76
CA ARG A 82 17.09 3.41 10.54
C ARG A 82 17.87 3.59 11.84
N ASN A 83 17.40 4.47 12.72
CA ASN A 83 18.03 4.69 14.03
C ASN A 83 17.95 3.45 14.94
N MET A 84 17.00 2.54 14.70
CA MET A 84 16.84 1.29 15.44
C MET A 84 17.57 0.10 14.80
N LEU A 85 18.42 0.34 13.79
CA LEU A 85 19.10 -0.70 13.00
C LEU A 85 18.14 -1.64 12.24
N GLY A 86 16.95 -1.15 11.90
CA GLY A 86 15.93 -1.93 11.20
C GLY A 86 14.82 -2.46 12.13
N LEU A 87 13.93 -3.27 11.55
CA LEU A 87 12.87 -3.95 12.28
C LEU A 87 13.40 -5.32 12.74
N LYS A 88 13.28 -5.62 14.04
CA LYS A 88 13.87 -6.82 14.65
C LYS A 88 13.17 -8.12 14.25
N SER A 89 11.88 -8.05 13.93
CA SER A 89 11.05 -9.21 13.56
C SER A 89 9.93 -8.79 12.63
N LEU A 90 9.65 -9.62 11.63
CA LEU A 90 8.59 -9.38 10.65
C LEU A 90 7.20 -9.77 11.17
N GLN A 91 7.14 -10.71 12.13
CA GLN A 91 5.89 -11.24 12.68
C GLN A 91 5.13 -10.25 13.56
N THR A 92 5.85 -9.32 14.19
CA THR A 92 5.29 -8.28 15.08
C THR A 92 5.22 -6.90 14.41
N ALA A 93 5.61 -6.80 13.14
CA ALA A 93 5.64 -5.55 12.37
C ALA A 93 4.33 -5.26 11.65
#